data_AF-A0A850BY43-F1
#
_entry.id   AF-A0A850BY43-F1
#
_cell.length_a   1.000
_cell.length_b   1.000
_cell.length_c   1.000
_cell.angle_alpha   90.00
_cell.angle_beta   90.00
_cell.angle_gamma   90.00
#
_symmetry.space_group_name_H-M   'P 1'
#
loop_
_entity.id
_entity.type
_entity.pdbx_description
1 polymer ?
#
loop_
_entity_poly.entity_id
_entity_poly.type
_entity_poly.pdbx_seq_one_letter_code
_entity_poly.pdbx_strand_id
1 'polypeptide(L)' 'MKKRNWRLAITGFIFGVLAIVSFVVATPLASSTTDPQEFMRLIGQVAGAVGGVSLVMVVVGLIGKKS' A
#
# COMPACT_ATOMS: atom_id res chain seq x y z
N MET A 1 -6.88 4.43 -29.52
CA MET A 1 -6.12 3.45 -28.71
C MET A 1 -6.04 3.98 -27.27
N LYS A 2 -6.68 3.32 -26.28
CA LYS A 2 -6.66 3.76 -24.87
C LYS A 2 -5.20 3.84 -24.40
N LYS A 3 -4.70 5.04 -24.08
CA LYS A 3 -3.34 5.18 -23.53
C LYS A 3 -3.38 4.73 -22.07
N ARG A 4 -2.88 3.52 -21.82
CA ARG A 4 -2.71 2.97 -20.48
C ARG A 4 -1.62 3.75 -19.74
N ASN A 5 -1.93 4.30 -18.58
CA ASN A 5 -0.97 5.03 -17.75
C ASN A 5 -0.19 4.04 -16.88
N TRP A 6 0.68 3.26 -17.52
CA TRP A 6 1.52 2.24 -16.87
C TRP A 6 2.35 2.78 -15.71
N ARG A 7 2.81 4.03 -15.77
CA ARG A 7 3.53 4.68 -14.66
C ARG A 7 2.72 4.65 -13.37
N LEU A 8 1.43 4.99 -13.46
CA LEU A 8 0.53 5.04 -12.31
C LEU A 8 0.25 3.65 -11.75
N ALA A 9 0.15 2.64 -12.62
CA ALA A 9 0.00 1.25 -12.22
C ALA A 9 1.23 0.71 -11.49
N ILE A 10 2.44 1.02 -11.99
CA ILE A 10 3.70 0.62 -11.35
C ILE A 10 3.85 1.31 -9.99
N THR A 11 3.57 2.61 -9.90
CA THR A 11 3.60 3.35 -8.64
C THR A 11 2.64 2.73 -7.61
N GLY A 12 1.40 2.45 -8.01
CA GLY A 12 0.44 1.77 -7.15
C GLY A 12 0.92 0.39 -6.68
N PHE A 13 1.53 -0.39 -7.57
CA PHE A 13 2.09 -1.69 -7.22
C PHE A 13 3.22 -1.58 -6.20
N ILE A 14 4.16 -0.63 -6.39
CA ILE A 14 5.26 -0.38 -5.45
C ILE A 14 4.71 0.01 -4.07
N PHE A 15 3.73 0.91 -4.01
CA PHE A 15 3.09 1.27 -2.74
C PHE A 15 2.40 0.09 -2.05
N GLY A 16 1.79 -0.81 -2.83
CA GLY A 16 1.16 -2.02 -2.30
C GLY A 16 2.19 -2.98 -1.68
N VAL A 17 3.30 -3.21 -2.39
CA VAL A 17 4.42 -4.02 -1.86
C VAL A 17 5.00 -3.39 -0.60
N LEU A 18 5.22 -2.07 -0.60
CA LEU A 18 5.71 -1.36 0.58
C LEU A 18 4.78 -1.49 1.77
N ALA A 19 3.45 -1.38 1.59
CA ALA A 19 2.49 -1.56 2.68
C ALA A 19 2.58 -2.96 3.32
N ILE A 20 2.74 -4.00 2.50
CA ILE A 20 2.91 -5.37 2.98
C ILE A 20 4.23 -5.52 3.74
N VAL A 21 5.32 -5.03 3.18
CA VAL A 21 6.65 -5.08 3.81
C VAL A 21 6.64 -4.34 5.15
N SER A 22 6.02 -3.16 5.22
CA SER A 22 5.88 -2.40 6.46
C SER A 22 5.16 -3.21 7.55
N PHE A 23 4.09 -3.92 7.20
CA PHE A 23 3.35 -4.75 8.15
C PHE A 23 4.19 -5.95 8.65
N VAL A 24 4.89 -6.63 7.74
CA VAL A 24 5.76 -7.76 8.08
C VAL A 24 6.91 -7.32 8.98
N VAL A 25 7.57 -6.19 8.66
CA VAL A 25 8.69 -5.64 9.43
C VAL A 25 8.22 -5.10 10.79
N ALA A 26 7.00 -4.58 10.90
CA ALA A 26 6.45 -4.12 12.17
C ALA A 26 6.21 -5.26 13.16
N THR A 27 6.03 -6.50 12.70
CA THR A 27 5.75 -7.66 13.55
C THR A 27 6.87 -7.97 14.55
N PRO A 28 8.14 -8.10 14.14
CA PRO A 28 9.25 -8.25 15.08
C PRO A 28 9.59 -6.96 15.86
N LEU A 29 9.19 -5.78 15.36
CA LEU A 29 9.40 -4.51 16.06
C LEU A 29 8.39 -4.29 17.20
N ALA A 30 7.19 -4.84 17.07
CA ALA A 30 6.12 -4.70 18.06
C ALA A 30 6.54 -5.24 19.43
N SER A 31 7.31 -6.33 19.50
CA SER A 31 7.82 -6.88 20.77
C SER A 31 8.85 -6.00 21.47
N SER A 32 9.43 -5.04 20.76
CA SER A 32 10.41 -4.08 21.29
C SER A 32 9.75 -2.76 21.72
N THR A 33 8.43 -2.64 21.61
CA THR A 33 7.67 -1.42 21.88
C THR A 33 6.97 -1.51 23.23
N THR A 34 6.81 -0.37 23.92
CA THR A 34 6.15 -0.27 25.23
C THR A 34 4.70 -0.79 25.19
N ASP A 35 3.98 -0.50 24.10
CA ASP A 35 2.58 -0.92 23.90
C ASP A 35 2.41 -1.63 22.53
N PRO A 36 2.72 -2.94 22.45
CA PRO A 36 2.72 -3.69 21.19
C PRO A 36 1.36 -3.72 20.47
N GLN A 37 0.27 -3.71 21.23
CA GLN A 37 -1.09 -3.74 20.69
C GLN A 37 -1.47 -2.45 19.97
N GLU A 38 -1.16 -1.30 20.57
CA GLU A 38 -1.46 0.00 19.97
C GLU A 38 -0.56 0.27 18.76
N PHE A 39 0.71 -0.11 18.87
CA PHE A 39 1.66 -0.06 17.75
C PHE A 39 1.14 -0.86 16.55
N MET A 40 0.71 -2.11 16.75
CA MET A 40 0.18 -2.92 15.67
C MET A 40 -1.14 -2.41 15.09
N ARG A 41 -2.00 -1.83 15.95
CA ARG A 41 -3.25 -1.22 15.50
C ARG A 41 -2.99 -0.03 14.56
N LEU A 42 -2.04 0.84 14.91
CA LEU A 42 -1.66 1.98 14.08
C LEU A 42 -1.01 1.54 12.76
N ILE A 43 -0.07 0.60 12.82
CA ILE A 43 0.57 0.02 11.62
C ILE A 43 -0.50 -0.57 10.69
N GLY A 44 -1.44 -1.35 11.24
CA GLY A 44 -2.53 -1.96 10.47
C GLY A 44 -3.45 -0.93 9.82
N GLN A 45 -3.82 0.15 10.54
CA GLN A 45 -4.64 1.23 9.99
C GLN A 45 -3.93 1.95 8.83
N VAL A 46 -2.65 2.29 9.00
CA VAL A 46 -1.86 2.97 7.97
C VAL A 46 -1.64 2.06 6.77
N ALA A 47 -1.23 0.80 6.99
CA ALA A 47 -1.03 -0.18 5.93
C ALA A 47 -2.31 -0.46 5.15
N GLY A 48 -3.47 -0.53 5.83
CA GLY A 48 -4.78 -0.69 5.20
C GLY A 48 -5.15 0.49 4.29
N ALA A 49 -4.95 1.72 4.78
CA ALA A 49 -5.20 2.92 3.98
C ALA A 49 -4.27 3.01 2.76
N VAL A 50 -2.96 2.78 2.95
CA VAL A 50 -1.97 2.78 1.86
C VAL A 50 -2.25 1.66 0.86
N GLY A 51 -2.63 0.48 1.33
CA GLY A 51 -3.02 -0.66 0.49
C GLY A 51 -4.25 -0.34 -0.37
N GLY A 52 -5.28 0.29 0.21
CA GLY A 52 -6.46 0.72 -0.53
C GLY A 52 -6.13 1.75 -1.62
N VAL A 53 -5.33 2.77 -1.30
CA VAL A 53 -4.90 3.80 -2.27
C VAL A 53 -4.03 3.20 -3.37
N SER A 54 -3.11 2.30 -3.02
CA SER A 54 -2.29 1.52 -3.95
C SER A 54 -3.17 0.80 -4.97
N LEU A 55 -4.20 0.10 -4.50
CA LEU A 55 -5.10 -0.68 -5.34
C LEU A 55 -5.87 0.21 -6.33
N VAL A 56 -6.37 1.35 -5.86
CA VAL A 56 -7.03 2.36 -6.71
C VAL A 56 -6.06 2.88 -7.77
N MET A 57 -4.82 3.19 -7.43
CA MET A 57 -3.79 3.60 -8.40
C MET A 57 -3.52 2.51 -9.43
N VAL A 58 -3.39 1.25 -9.02
CA VAL A 58 -3.19 0.14 -9.96
C VAL A 58 -4.37 0.06 -10.94
N VAL A 59 -5.60 0.04 -10.42
CA VAL A 59 -6.82 -0.08 -11.23
C VAL A 59 -6.96 1.09 -12.21
N VAL A 60 -6.83 2.34 -11.73
CA VAL A 60 -6.92 3.54 -12.58
C VAL A 60 -5.80 3.57 -13.62
N GLY A 61 -4.58 3.18 -13.24
CA GLY A 61 -3.44 3.08 -14.14
C GLY A 61 -3.64 2.06 -15.26
N LEU A 62 -4.29 0.93 -14.94
CA LEU A 62 -4.56 -0.17 -15.87
C LEU A 62 -5.77 0.09 -16.79
N ILE A 63 -6.84 0.69 -16.29
CA ILE A 63 -8.06 1.01 -17.08
C ILE A 63 -7.72 1.94 -18.25
N GLY A 64 -6.74 2.83 -18.06
CA GLY A 64 -6.24 3.76 -19.06
C GLY A 64 -7.27 4.85 -19.41
N LYS A 65 -6.81 6.10 -19.53
CA LYS A 65 -7.68 7.21 -19.91
C LYS A 65 -8.06 7.04 -21.39
N LYS A 66 -9.37 6.92 -21.68
CA LYS A 66 -9.89 7.14 -23.04
C LYS A 66 -9.91 8.65 -23.22
N SER A 67 -8.80 9.20 -23.71
CA SER A 67 -8.82 10.52 -24.32
C SER A 67 -9.24 10.39 -25.78
#